data_AF-A0A2U2RQ40-F1
#
_entry.id   AF-A0A2U2RQ40-F1
#
_cell.length_a   1.000
_cell.length_b   1.000
_cell.length_c   1.000
_cell.angle_alpha   90.00
_cell.angle_beta   90.00
_cell.angle_gamma   90.00
#
_symmetry.space_group_name_H-M   'P 1'
#
loop_
_entity.id
_entity.type
_entity.pdbx_description
1 polymer ?
#
loop_
_entity_poly.entity_id
_entity_poly.type
_entity_poly.pdbx_seq_one_letter_code
_entity_poly.pdbx_strand_id
1 'polypeptide(L)' 'MAAYVSSNGIEGILRHAGLRMAESPNPARGYVREDYLFTECMVCGVEAHYKPQYIMQKTQEGEQ' A
#
# COMPACT_ATOMS: atom_id res chain seq x y z
N MET A 1 13.79 -11.30 -4.78
CA MET A 1 12.62 -10.40 -4.76
C MET A 1 12.62 -9.66 -3.43
N ALA A 2 12.74 -8.33 -3.43
CA ALA A 2 12.62 -7.55 -2.20
C ALA A 2 11.13 -7.38 -1.89
N ALA A 3 10.67 -7.96 -0.77
CA ALA A 3 9.33 -7.77 -0.25
C ALA A 3 9.38 -6.79 0.92
N TYR A 4 8.41 -5.88 1.00
CA TYR A 4 8.19 -5.08 2.20
C TYR A 4 7.54 -6.01 3.24
N VAL A 5 8.28 -6.26 4.32
CA VAL A 5 7.94 -7.26 5.35
C VAL A 5 6.89 -6.75 6.33
N SER A 6 6.75 -5.43 6.49
CA SER A 6 5.78 -4.85 7.42
C SER A 6 4.50 -4.49 6.69
N SER A 7 3.53 -5.40 6.68
CA SER A 7 2.18 -5.12 6.21
C SER A 7 1.55 -3.93 6.96
N ASN A 8 1.86 -3.82 8.26
CA ASN A 8 1.43 -2.72 9.13
C ASN A 8 1.91 -1.34 8.67
N GLY A 9 3.06 -1.25 7.99
CA GLY A 9 3.58 0.03 7.49
C GLY A 9 2.78 0.56 6.30
N ILE A 10 2.58 -0.28 5.28
CA ILE A 10 1.83 0.10 4.07
C ILE A 10 0.35 0.31 4.39
N GLU A 11 -0.26 -0.56 5.18
CA GLU A 11 -1.66 -0.37 5.60
C GLU A 11 -1.84 0.92 6.42
N GLY A 12 -0.88 1.26 7.27
CA GLY A 12 -0.87 2.53 8.01
C GLY A 12 -0.84 3.74 7.07
N ILE A 13 0.05 3.74 6.07
CA ILE A 13 0.16 4.80 5.07
C ILE A 13 -1.14 4.93 4.26
N LEU A 14 -1.70 3.82 3.80
CA LEU A 14 -2.95 3.82 3.04
C LEU A 14 -4.10 4.38 3.89
N ARG A 15 -4.23 3.93 5.14
CA ARG A 15 -5.28 4.44 6.03
C ARG A 15 -5.14 5.93 6.29
N HIS A 16 -3.92 6.43 6.47
CA HIS A 16 -3.68 7.87 6.62
C HIS A 16 -4.09 8.67 5.37
N ALA A 17 -3.90 8.09 4.18
CA ALA A 17 -4.32 8.67 2.90
C ALA A 17 -5.82 8.48 2.58
N GLY A 18 -6.62 7.90 3.49
CA GLY A 18 -8.05 7.63 3.24
C GLY A 18 -8.30 6.40 2.34
N LEU A 19 -7.31 5.53 2.18
CA LEU A 19 -7.37 4.31 1.37
C LEU A 19 -7.38 3.06 2.25
N ARG A 20 -7.93 1.96 1.73
CA ARG A 20 -7.84 0.60 2.30
C ARG A 20 -7.45 -0.40 1.23
N MET A 21 -6.94 -1.56 1.63
CA MET A 21 -6.80 -2.68 0.69
C MET A 21 -8.18 -3.19 0.28
N ALA A 22 -8.39 -3.30 -1.03
CA ALA A 22 -9.57 -3.90 -1.62
C ALA A 22 -9.43 -5.42 -1.78
N GLU A 23 -8.20 -5.92 -1.73
CA GLU A 23 -7.88 -7.35 -1.70
C GLU A 23 -7.51 -7.82 -0.29
N SER A 24 -7.76 -9.10 0.01
CA SER A 24 -7.25 -9.70 1.24
C SER A 24 -5.72 -9.84 1.13
N PRO A 25 -4.93 -9.25 2.04
CA PRO A 25 -3.48 -9.38 1.98
C PRO A 25 -3.12 -10.86 2.09
N ASN A 26 -2.30 -11.36 1.16
CA ASN A 26 -1.75 -12.71 1.29
C ASN A 26 -0.64 -12.68 2.34
N PRO A 27 -0.88 -13.19 3.57
CA PRO A 27 0.06 -13.04 4.68
C PRO A 27 1.37 -13.78 4.44
N ALA A 28 1.42 -14.74 3.51
CA ALA A 28 2.61 -15.53 3.19
C ALA A 28 3.56 -14.82 2.19
N ARG A 29 3.07 -13.83 1.43
CA ARG A 29 3.84 -13.17 0.37
C ARG A 29 4.32 -11.76 0.73
N GLY A 30 3.76 -11.13 1.76
CA GLY A 30 4.04 -9.72 2.06
C GLY A 30 3.71 -8.82 0.86
N TYR A 31 4.19 -7.58 0.87
CA TYR A 31 4.00 -6.67 -0.27
C TYR A 31 5.25 -6.66 -1.15
N VAL A 32 5.18 -7.28 -2.33
CA VAL A 32 6.30 -7.30 -3.27
C VAL A 32 6.44 -5.94 -3.92
N ARG A 33 7.66 -5.39 -3.92
CA ARG A 33 7.93 -4.01 -4.37
C ARG A 33 7.40 -3.68 -5.78
N GLU A 34 7.50 -4.64 -6.69
CA GLU A 34 7.13 -4.50 -8.10
C GLU A 34 5.66 -4.87 -8.40
N ASP A 35 4.96 -5.47 -7.44
CA ASP A 35 3.55 -5.85 -7.61
C ASP A 35 2.65 -4.61 -7.57
N TYR A 36 1.38 -4.83 -7.90
CA TYR A 36 0.33 -3.84 -7.71
C TYR A 36 -0.47 -4.18 -6.45
N LEU A 37 -0.76 -3.15 -5.68
CA LEU A 37 -1.72 -3.17 -4.57
C LEU A 37 -3.06 -2.72 -5.10
N PHE A 38 -4.08 -3.51 -4.87
CA PHE A 38 -5.45 -3.11 -5.15
C PHE A 38 -6.05 -2.40 -3.94
N THR A 39 -6.40 -1.13 -4.12
CA THR A 39 -6.86 -0.25 -3.04
C THR A 39 -8.21 0.37 -3.38
N GLU A 40 -8.95 0.75 -2.34
CA GLU A 40 -10.24 1.43 -2.43
C GLU A 40 -10.23 2.69 -1.56
N CYS A 41 -10.77 3.79 -2.07
CA CYS A 41 -11.01 4.99 -1.31
C CYS A 41 -12.14 4.79 -0.29
N MET A 42 -11.85 5.03 0.99
CA MET A 42 -12.82 4.89 2.07
C MET A 42 -13.94 5.94 2.03
N VAL A 43 -13.80 7.01 1.23
CA VAL A 43 -14.78 8.10 1.13
C VAL A 43 -15.72 7.90 -0.06
N CYS A 44 -15.19 7.58 -1.24
CA CYS A 44 -15.98 7.51 -2.47
C CYS A 44 -16.06 6.11 -3.10
N GLY A 45 -15.39 5.11 -2.52
CA GLY A 45 -15.39 3.72 -3.02
C GLY A 45 -14.63 3.53 -4.35
N VAL A 46 -13.93 4.55 -4.84
CA VAL A 46 -13.14 4.43 -6.08
C VAL A 46 -11.97 3.50 -5.85
N GLU A 47 -11.80 2.55 -6.76
CA GLU A 47 -10.74 1.55 -6.74
C GLU A 47 -9.54 2.01 -7.58
N ALA A 48 -8.33 1.73 -7.10
CA ALA A 48 -7.09 2.09 -7.79
C ALA A 48 -5.97 1.09 -7.50
N HIS A 49 -5.10 0.91 -8.49
CA HIS A 49 -3.90 0.09 -8.39
C HIS A 49 -2.68 0.96 -8.11
N TYR A 50 -1.94 0.67 -7.03
CA TYR A 50 -0.71 1.38 -6.69
C TYR A 50 0.47 0.42 -6.62
N LYS A 51 1.64 0.85 -7.11
CA LYS A 51 2.87 0.10 -6.82
C LYS A 51 3.38 0.45 -5.42
N PRO A 52 3.70 -0.54 -4.56
CA PRO A 52 4.30 -0.30 -3.25
C PRO A 52 5.53 0.58 -3.32
N GLN A 53 6.38 0.39 -4.34
CA GLN A 53 7.57 1.24 -4.53
C GLN A 53 7.24 2.73 -4.58
N TYR A 54 6.17 3.13 -5.27
CA TYR A 54 5.81 4.54 -5.40
C TYR A 54 5.24 5.11 -4.11
N ILE A 55 4.45 4.30 -3.38
CA ILE A 55 3.97 4.70 -2.05
C ILE A 55 5.19 4.93 -1.15
N MET A 56 6.09 3.95 -1.05
CA MET A 56 7.25 4.02 -0.17
C MET A 56 8.23 5.13 -0.56
N GLN A 57 8.46 5.37 -1.85
CA GLN A 57 9.31 6.46 -2.33
C GLN A 57 8.72 7.82 -1.93
N LYS A 58 7.41 8.01 -2.15
CA LYS A 58 6.73 9.27 -1.80
C LYS A 58 6.59 9.48 -0.29
N THR A 59 6.50 8.41 0.49
CA THR A 59 6.49 8.50 1.96
C THR A 59 7.89 8.75 2.52
N GLN A 60 8.95 8.23 1.90
CA GLN A 60 10.34 8.62 2.24
C GLN A 60 10.66 10.07 1.87
N GLU A 61 10.00 10.62 0.84
CA GLU A 61 10.08 12.03 0.47
C GLU A 61 9.16 12.94 1.34
N GLY A 62 8.50 12.37 2.36
CA GLY A 62 7.50 13.03 3.21
C GLY A 62 7.79 13.01 4.72
N GLU A 63 9.06 12.90 5.13
CA GLU A 63 9.51 13.29 6.48
C GLU A 63 10.78 14.15 6.36
N GLN A 64 10.59 15.47 6.18
CA GLN A 64 11.41 16.51 6.79
C GLN A 64 10.52 17.69 7.18
#